data_AF-A0A0A9HPG2-F1
#
_entry.id   AF-A0A0A9HPG2-F1
#
_cell.length_a   1.000
_cell.length_b   1.000
_cell.length_c   1.000
_cell.angle_alpha   90.00
_cell.angle_beta   90.00
_cell.angle_gamma   90.00
#
_symmetry.space_group_name_H-M   'P 1'
#
loop_
_entity.id
_entity.type
_entity.pdbx_description
1 polymer ?
#
loop_
_entity_poly.entity_id
_entity_poly.type
_entity_poly.pdbx_seq_one_letter_code
_entity_poly.pdbx_strand_id
1 'polypeptide(L)' 'MEVFTIAAWEIWNLRNGKIFEQQQPTVQLWIVKFKEQVLLHLHRVSEGMKQQILQWIQLFH' A
#
# COMPACT_ATOMS: atom_id res chain seq x y z
N MET A 1 -9.93 -9.30 0.52
CA MET A 1 -8.94 -9.79 -0.46
C MET A 1 -8.13 -8.63 -1.07
N GLU A 2 -8.76 -7.58 -1.60
CA GLU A 2 -8.06 -6.48 -2.32
C GLU A 2 -6.94 -5.80 -1.52
N VAL A 3 -7.17 -5.43 -0.25
CA VAL A 3 -6.13 -4.82 0.61
C VAL A 3 -4.93 -5.75 0.82
N PHE A 4 -5.15 -7.06 0.99
CA PHE A 4 -4.08 -8.05 1.11
C PHE A 4 -3.31 -8.21 -0.21
N THR A 5 -4.01 -8.17 -1.33
CA THR A 5 -3.38 -8.19 -2.66
C THR A 5 -2.49 -6.97 -2.86
N ILE A 6 -2.95 -5.77 -2.49
CA ILE A 6 -2.16 -4.54 -2.56
C ILE A 6 -0.92 -4.63 -1.66
N ALA A 7 -1.08 -5.14 -0.43
CA ALA A 7 0.03 -5.37 0.49
C ALA A 7 1.11 -6.29 -0.11
N ALA A 8 0.70 -7.46 -0.62
CA ALA A 8 1.60 -8.43 -1.24
C ALA A 8 2.24 -7.90 -2.53
N TRP A 9 1.49 -7.13 -3.32
CA TRP A 9 1.97 -6.45 -4.53
C TRP A 9 3.10 -5.48 -4.23
N GLU A 10 2.95 -4.64 -3.21
CA GLU A 10 4.01 -3.68 -2.85
C GLU A 10 5.25 -4.36 -2.26
N ILE A 11 5.10 -5.50 -1.57
CA ILE A 11 6.25 -6.32 -1.17
C ILE A 11 7.01 -6.84 -2.41
N TRP A 12 6.26 -7.32 -3.40
CA TRP A 12 6.84 -7.83 -4.64
C TRP A 12 7.56 -6.71 -5.42
N ASN A 13 6.98 -5.51 -5.51
CA ASN A 13 7.61 -4.34 -6.15
C ASN A 13 8.93 -3.95 -5.46
N LEU A 14 8.95 -3.88 -4.12
CA LEU A 14 10.17 -3.55 -3.39
C LEU A 14 11.27 -4.60 -3.56
N ARG A 15 10.90 -5.88 -3.59
CA ARG A 15 11.85 -6.96 -3.90
C ARG A 15 12.45 -6.78 -5.29
N ASN A 16 11.63 -6.43 -6.28
CA ASN A 16 12.11 -6.21 -7.63
C ASN A 16 12.98 -4.95 -7.74
N GLY A 17 12.59 -3.84 -7.10
CA GLY A 17 13.42 -2.63 -7.03
C GLY A 17 14.80 -2.90 -6.42
N LYS A 18 14.89 -3.78 -5.41
CA LYS A 18 16.17 -4.22 -4.87
C LYS A 18 17.04 -4.95 -5.90
N ILE A 19 16.44 -5.85 -6.70
CA ILE A 19 17.16 -6.70 -7.66
C ILE A 19 17.59 -5.90 -8.90
N PHE A 20 16.68 -5.08 -9.44
CA PHE A 20 16.86 -4.43 -10.74
C PHE A 20 17.38 -2.99 -10.63
N GLU A 21 17.09 -2.30 -9.53
CA GLU A 21 17.34 -0.86 -9.38
C GLU A 21 18.24 -0.53 -8.17
N GLN A 22 18.74 -1.56 -7.46
CA GLN A 22 19.54 -1.42 -6.24
C GLN A 22 18.87 -0.57 -5.14
N GLN A 23 17.55 -0.45 -5.17
CA GLN A 23 16.81 0.26 -4.13
C GLN A 23 16.90 -0.50 -2.80
N GLN A 24 17.00 0.24 -1.69
CA GLN A 24 16.98 -0.35 -0.36
C GLN A 24 15.53 -0.52 0.11
N PRO A 25 15.02 -1.75 0.24
CA PRO A 25 13.69 -1.96 0.78
C PRO A 25 13.70 -1.67 2.29
N THR A 26 12.75 -0.85 2.74
CA THR A 26 12.50 -0.62 4.17
C THR A 26 11.02 -0.82 4.45
N VAL A 27 10.67 -1.15 5.69
CA VAL A 27 9.27 -1.27 6.12
C VAL A 27 8.56 0.07 5.96
N GLN A 28 9.23 1.18 6.25
CA GLN A 28 8.66 2.53 6.07
C GLN A 28 8.35 2.84 4.60
N LEU A 29 9.26 2.49 3.67
CA LEU A 29 9.01 2.66 2.24
C LEU A 29 7.83 1.79 1.76
N TRP A 30 7.74 0.56 2.27
CA TRP A 30 6.61 -0.31 2.00
C TRP A 30 5.29 0.29 2.50
N ILE A 31 5.26 0.82 3.73
CA ILE A 31 4.08 1.48 4.29
C ILE A 31 3.67 2.66 3.40
N VAL A 32 4.61 3.54 3.01
CA VAL A 32 4.30 4.67 2.13
C VAL A 32 3.66 4.20 0.81
N LYS A 33 4.28 3.23 0.13
CA LYS A 33 3.78 2.70 -1.15
C LYS A 33 2.44 1.99 -1.02
N PHE A 34 2.26 1.22 0.05
CA PHE A 34 1.00 0.58 0.39
C PHE A 34 -0.11 1.61 0.59
N LYS A 35 0.16 2.69 1.35
CA LYS A 35 -0.79 3.78 1.58
C LYS A 35 -1.17 4.47 0.27
N GLU A 36 -0.19 4.80 -0.57
CA GLU A 36 -0.41 5.37 -1.90
C GLU A 36 -1.34 4.49 -2.75
N GLN A 37 -1.10 3.18 -2.80
CA GLN A 37 -1.97 2.27 -3.58
C GLN A 37 -3.37 2.12 -3.01
N VAL A 38 -3.53 1.99 -1.69
CA VAL A 38 -4.87 1.90 -1.11
C VAL A 38 -5.66 3.18 -1.37
N LEU A 39 -5.02 4.36 -1.28
CA LEU A 39 -5.65 5.63 -1.64
C LEU A 39 -6.06 5.67 -3.10
N LEU A 40 -5.23 5.16 -4.01
CA LEU A 40 -5.61 5.01 -5.41
C LEU A 40 -6.83 4.10 -5.54
N HIS A 41 -6.90 2.97 -4.84
CA HIS A 41 -8.04 2.04 -4.92
C HIS A 41 -9.34 2.56 -4.28
N LEU A 42 -9.29 3.57 -3.40
CA LEU A 42 -10.49 4.14 -2.75
C LEU A 42 -11.54 4.65 -3.73
N HIS A 43 -11.18 5.06 -4.96
CA HIS A 43 -12.17 5.46 -5.98
C HIS A 43 -13.19 4.36 -6.32
N ARG A 44 -12.84 3.08 -6.12
CA ARG A 44 -13.70 1.91 -6.40
C ARG A 44 -14.53 1.47 -5.21
N VAL A 45 -14.29 2.05 -4.03
CA VAL A 45 -14.98 1.70 -2.78
C VAL A 45 -16.22 2.58 -2.62
N SER A 46 -17.29 2.05 -2.03
CA SER A 46 -18.46 2.83 -1.69
C SER A 46 -18.15 3.90 -0.64
N GLU A 47 -18.80 5.07 -0.73
CA GLU A 47 -18.52 6.21 0.19
C GLU A 47 -18.66 5.83 1.67
N GLY A 48 -19.60 4.96 2.02
CA GLY A 48 -19.79 4.49 3.39
C GLY A 48 -18.57 3.77 4.00
N MET A 49 -17.75 3.13 3.16
CA MET A 49 -16.52 2.45 3.61
C MET A 49 -15.26 3.30 3.45
N LYS A 50 -15.25 4.32 2.57
CA LYS A 50 -14.05 5.12 2.31
C LYS A 50 -13.50 5.77 3.58
N GLN A 51 -14.37 6.37 4.39
CA GLN A 51 -13.97 7.01 5.64
C GLN A 51 -13.34 6.02 6.63
N GLN A 52 -13.90 4.81 6.75
CA GLN A 52 -13.36 3.78 7.63
C GLN A 52 -11.97 3.32 7.17
N ILE A 53 -11.77 3.15 5.87
CA ILE A 53 -10.46 2.78 5.30
C ILE A 53 -9.45 3.91 5.47
N LEU A 54 -9.85 5.16 5.26
CA LEU A 54 -8.99 6.34 5.46
C LEU A 54 -8.52 6.48 6.91
N GLN A 55 -9.41 6.24 7.88
CA GLN A 55 -9.05 6.26 9.30
C GLN A 55 -8.11 5.10 9.64
N TRP A 56 -8.42 3.88 9.18
CA TRP A 56 -7.60 2.71 9.42
C TRP A 56 -6.19 2.87 8.85
N ILE A 57 -6.06 3.41 7.64
CA ILE A 57 -4.75 3.53 6.99
C ILE A 57 -3.85 4.61 7.62
N GLN A 58 -4.43 5.57 8.34
CA GLN A 58 -3.68 6.54 9.13
C GLN A 58 -3.00 5.94 10.37
N LEU A 59 -3.42 4.75 10.81
CA LEU A 59 -2.81 4.05 11.96
C LEU A 59 -1.42 3.44 11.64
N PHE A 60 -1.03 3.38 10.37
CA PHE A 60 0.29 2.89 9.96
C PHE A 60 1.33 4.03 10.00
N HIS A 61 2.40 3.82 10.77
CA HIS A 61 3.54 4.73 10.97
C HIS A 61 4.82 4.21 10.30
#